data_AF-A0A0S9M3G5-F1
#
_entry.id   AF-A0A0S9M3G5-F1
#
_cell.length_a   1.000
_cell.length_b   1.000
_cell.length_c   1.000
_cell.angle_alpha   90.00
_cell.angle_beta   90.00
_cell.angle_gamma   90.00
#
_symmetry.space_group_name_H-M   'P 1'
#
loop_
_entity.id
_entity.type
_entity.pdbx_description
1 polymer ?
#
loop_
_entity_poly.entity_id
_entity_poly.type
_entity_poly.pdbx_seq_one_letter_code
_entity_poly.pdbx_strand_id
1 'polypeptide(L)'
;MPVISTHLVTSAADDATAFPSALRDSLESLRVRVAAATQCVIDLHYGATDDCSEHWAALTVEELPAGSLGRPGPLMSLLIGPGIPGFAVVMAGDWHATVCTIKSSEHLADGLRVAEAEALARFVELAEGALA
;
A
#
# COMPACT_ATOMS: atom_id res chain seq x y z
N MET A 1 16.28 4.98 27.47
CA MET A 1 15.62 5.09 26.15
C MET A 1 15.43 3.67 25.65
N PRO A 2 14.20 3.19 25.44
CA PRO A 2 14.02 1.84 24.92
C PRO A 2 14.40 1.83 23.44
N VAL A 3 15.29 0.89 23.10
CA VAL A 3 15.70 0.54 21.75
C VAL A 3 14.56 -0.26 21.13
N ILE A 4 13.91 0.27 20.10
CA ILE A 4 12.92 -0.47 19.32
C ILE A 4 13.71 -1.46 18.45
N SER A 5 13.81 -2.70 18.89
CA SER A 5 14.35 -3.81 18.11
C SER A 5 13.40 -4.13 16.97
N THR A 6 13.79 -3.79 15.74
CA THR A 6 13.10 -4.18 14.51
C THR A 6 13.37 -5.66 14.25
N HIS A 7 12.56 -6.54 14.82
CA HIS A 7 12.45 -7.91 14.34
C HIS A 7 11.43 -7.93 13.21
N LEU A 8 11.90 -7.71 11.98
CA LEU A 8 11.18 -8.10 10.77
C LEU A 8 11.07 -9.62 10.77
N VAL A 9 10.01 -10.14 11.36
CA VAL A 9 9.62 -11.54 11.22
C VAL A 9 9.11 -11.71 9.79
N THR A 10 9.90 -12.40 8.99
CA THR A 10 9.56 -12.85 7.64
C THR A 10 8.63 -14.06 7.75
N SER A 11 7.33 -13.83 7.95
CA SER A 11 6.28 -14.82 7.62
C SER A 11 5.30 -14.19 6.63
N ALA A 12 5.73 -14.07 5.38
CA ALA A 12 4.91 -13.55 4.29
C ALA A 12 3.63 -14.38 4.02
N ALA A 13 3.48 -15.56 4.64
CA ALA A 13 2.34 -16.45 4.46
C ALA A 13 1.29 -16.37 5.58
N ASP A 14 1.65 -16.02 6.82
CA ASP A 14 0.70 -15.97 7.93
C ASP A 14 -0.07 -14.63 8.00
N ASP A 15 0.57 -13.52 7.63
CA ASP A 15 -0.02 -12.17 7.82
C ASP A 15 -1.16 -11.85 6.84
N ALA A 16 -1.16 -12.46 5.65
CA ALA A 16 -2.24 -12.28 4.68
C ALA A 16 -3.57 -12.87 5.17
N THR A 17 -3.55 -13.88 6.06
CA THR A 17 -4.78 -14.49 6.58
C THR A 17 -5.55 -13.57 7.53
N ALA A 18 -4.88 -12.56 8.07
CA ALA A 18 -5.45 -11.59 9.00
C ALA A 18 -6.31 -10.52 8.29
N PHE A 19 -6.13 -10.35 6.98
CA PHE A 19 -7.01 -9.53 6.15
C PHE A 19 -8.29 -10.30 5.74
N PRO A 20 -9.49 -9.71 5.93
CA PRO A 20 -10.72 -10.26 5.38
C PRO A 20 -10.56 -10.57 3.88
N SER A 21 -11.01 -11.76 3.44
CA SER A 21 -10.82 -12.21 2.05
C SER A 21 -11.34 -11.22 1.02
N ALA A 22 -12.51 -10.63 1.25
CA ALA A 22 -13.11 -9.63 0.36
C ALA A 22 -12.22 -8.39 0.18
N LEU A 23 -11.46 -8.01 1.21
CA LEU A 23 -10.54 -6.91 1.14
C LEU A 23 -9.26 -7.29 0.41
N ARG A 24 -8.75 -8.51 0.61
CA ARG A 24 -7.62 -9.03 -0.18
C ARG A 24 -7.94 -9.08 -1.67
N ASP A 25 -9.12 -9.57 -2.03
CA ASP A 25 -9.56 -9.61 -3.43
C ASP A 25 -9.64 -8.20 -4.04
N SER A 26 -10.07 -7.22 -3.24
CA SER A 26 -10.15 -5.82 -3.66
C SER A 26 -8.76 -5.18 -3.82
N LEU A 27 -7.82 -5.47 -2.93
CA LEU A 27 -6.43 -5.01 -3.00
C LEU A 27 -5.66 -5.67 -4.15
N GLU A 28 -5.89 -6.96 -4.40
CA GLU A 28 -5.33 -7.67 -5.55
C GLU A 28 -5.86 -7.10 -6.86
N SER A 29 -7.16 -6.81 -6.92
CA SER A 29 -7.77 -6.12 -8.06
C SER A 29 -7.15 -4.74 -8.28
N LEU A 30 -6.84 -4.00 -7.21
CA LEU A 30 -6.14 -2.72 -7.29
C LEU A 30 -4.71 -2.89 -7.81
N ARG A 31 -3.95 -3.87 -7.29
CA ARG A 31 -2.59 -4.21 -7.74
C ARG A 31 -2.54 -4.45 -9.24
N VAL A 32 -3.47 -5.26 -9.76
CA VAL A 32 -3.57 -5.56 -11.19
C VAL A 32 -3.86 -4.31 -12.02
N ARG A 33 -4.76 -3.43 -11.57
CA ARG A 33 -5.06 -2.18 -12.29
C ARG A 33 -3.87 -1.23 -12.32
N VAL A 34 -3.19 -1.04 -11.19
CA VAL A 34 -2.00 -0.19 -11.10
C VAL A 34 -0.89 -0.76 -11.97
N ALA A 35 -0.61 -2.07 -11.90
CA ALA A 35 0.39 -2.73 -12.73
C ALA A 35 0.09 -2.58 -14.23
N ALA A 36 -1.17 -2.71 -14.63
CA ALA A 36 -1.58 -2.51 -16.02
C ALA A 36 -1.38 -1.06 -16.48
N ALA A 37 -1.69 -0.08 -15.62
CA ALA A 37 -1.57 1.34 -15.93
C ALA A 37 -0.11 1.81 -16.00
N THR A 38 0.76 1.30 -15.12
CA THR A 38 2.18 1.68 -15.06
C THR A 38 3.07 0.82 -15.96
N GLN A 39 2.55 -0.30 -16.47
CA GLN A 39 3.30 -1.34 -17.19
C GLN A 39 4.50 -1.88 -16.40
N CYS A 40 4.42 -1.86 -15.07
CA CYS A 40 5.47 -2.32 -14.16
C CYS A 40 5.00 -3.51 -13.31
N VAL A 41 5.96 -4.24 -12.75
CA VAL A 41 5.68 -5.25 -11.73
C VAL A 41 5.35 -4.53 -10.43
N ILE A 42 4.11 -4.71 -9.97
CA ILE A 42 3.63 -4.21 -8.69
C ILE A 42 3.38 -5.38 -7.76
N ASP A 43 4.07 -5.37 -6.64
CA ASP A 43 3.92 -6.32 -5.55
C ASP A 43 2.99 -5.77 -4.47
N LEU A 44 2.27 -6.68 -3.83
CA LEU A 44 1.35 -6.39 -2.74
C LEU A 44 1.84 -7.10 -1.50
N HIS A 45 2.27 -6.31 -0.52
CA HIS A 45 2.75 -6.80 0.77
C HIS A 45 1.68 -6.62 1.83
N TYR A 46 1.68 -7.52 2.80
CA TYR A 46 0.83 -7.48 3.97
C TYR A 46 1.70 -7.57 5.21
N GLY A 47 1.19 -7.03 6.32
CA GLY A 47 1.73 -7.27 7.64
C GLY A 47 0.74 -6.87 8.72
N ALA A 48 1.14 -7.09 9.96
CA ALA A 48 0.37 -6.76 11.15
C ALA A 48 1.26 -6.16 12.25
N THR A 49 0.63 -5.52 13.24
CA THR A 49 1.29 -5.16 14.50
C THR A 49 1.54 -6.41 15.35
N ASP A 50 2.46 -6.30 16.32
CA ASP A 50 2.84 -7.40 17.22
C ASP A 50 1.66 -7.98 18.02
N ASP A 51 0.63 -7.18 18.27
CA ASP A 51 -0.59 -7.56 18.97
C ASP A 51 -1.73 -8.00 18.01
N CYS A 52 -1.45 -8.03 16.70
CA CYS A 52 -2.40 -8.31 15.62
C CYS A 52 -3.67 -7.44 15.65
N SER A 53 -3.62 -6.29 16.32
CA SER A 53 -4.77 -5.39 16.40
C SER A 53 -4.91 -4.56 15.12
N GLU A 54 -3.78 -4.18 14.51
CA GLU A 54 -3.72 -3.39 13.29
C GLU A 54 -3.01 -4.17 12.19
N HIS A 55 -3.50 -3.97 10.98
CA HIS A 55 -3.05 -4.64 9.78
C HIS A 55 -2.72 -3.61 8.72
N TRP A 56 -1.71 -3.90 7.92
CA TRP A 56 -1.29 -3.03 6.85
C TRP A 56 -1.09 -3.78 5.54
N ALA A 57 -1.35 -3.07 4.45
CA ALA A 57 -1.06 -3.52 3.11
C ALA A 57 -0.33 -2.42 2.33
N ALA A 58 0.62 -2.78 1.48
CA ALA A 58 1.36 -1.82 0.67
C ALA A 58 1.52 -2.29 -0.77
N LEU A 59 1.30 -1.39 -1.72
CA LEU A 59 1.63 -1.62 -3.13
C LEU A 59 3.03 -1.07 -3.39
N THR A 60 3.93 -1.93 -3.84
CA THR A 60 5.34 -1.62 -4.10
C THR A 60 5.66 -1.87 -5.55
N VAL A 61 6.37 -0.94 -6.18
CA VAL A 61 6.95 -1.17 -7.50
C VAL A 61 8.34 -1.77 -7.33
N GLU A 62 8.61 -2.90 -7.99
CA GLU A 62 9.89 -3.62 -7.88
C GLU A 62 10.96 -3.03 -8.80
N GLU A 63 10.54 -2.55 -9.97
CA GLU A 63 11.43 -1.98 -10.98
C GLU A 63 10.77 -0.76 -11.64
N LEU A 64 11.56 0.29 -11.87
CA LEU A 64 11.13 1.48 -12.60
C LEU A 64 11.56 1.39 -14.07
N PRO A 65 10.88 2.12 -14.98
CA PRO A 65 11.31 2.25 -16.36
C PRO A 65 12.77 2.71 -16.50
N ALA A 66 13.44 2.28 -17.57
CA ALA A 66 14.80 2.73 -17.85
C ALA A 66 14.83 4.26 -18.01
N GLY A 67 15.79 4.91 -17.34
CA GLY A 67 15.93 6.37 -17.36
C GLY A 67 15.18 7.11 -16.24
N SER A 68 14.42 6.41 -15.39
CA SER A 68 13.82 7.03 -14.20
C SER A 68 14.86 7.57 -13.23
N LEU A 69 14.57 8.70 -12.58
CA LEU A 69 15.46 9.34 -11.59
C LEU A 69 15.20 8.85 -10.16
N GLY A 70 14.02 8.25 -9.91
CA GLY A 70 13.64 7.67 -8.64
C GLY A 70 14.24 6.29 -8.37
N ARG A 71 13.76 5.67 -7.29
CA ARG A 71 14.07 4.29 -6.93
C ARG A 71 12.78 3.49 -6.75
N PRO A 72 12.80 2.18 -7.03
CA PRO A 72 11.69 1.29 -6.69
C PRO A 72 11.33 1.39 -5.20
N GLY A 73 10.09 1.07 -4.87
CA GLY A 73 9.59 1.22 -3.51
C GLY A 73 8.07 1.36 -3.41
N PRO A 74 7.57 1.67 -2.21
CA PRO A 74 6.14 1.80 -1.95
C PRO A 74 5.52 2.95 -2.73
N LEU A 75 4.39 2.67 -3.36
CA LEU A 75 3.54 3.65 -4.04
C LEU A 75 2.45 4.17 -3.11
N MET A 76 1.88 3.29 -2.28
CA MET A 76 0.83 3.61 -1.30
C MET A 76 0.78 2.55 -0.20
N SER A 77 0.18 2.92 0.93
CA SER A 77 -0.09 2.01 2.05
C SER A 77 -1.50 2.16 2.60
N LEU A 78 -2.11 1.05 3.03
CA LEU A 78 -3.43 0.99 3.67
C LEU A 78 -3.27 0.44 5.08
N LEU A 79 -3.78 1.17 6.08
CA LEU A 79 -3.86 0.75 7.48
C LEU A 79 -5.30 0.44 7.88
N ILE A 80 -5.50 -0.64 8.63
CA ILE A 80 -6.82 -1.10 9.07
C ILE A 80 -6.73 -1.64 10.48
N GLY A 81 -7.67 -1.25 11.34
CA GLY A 81 -7.74 -1.75 12.70
C GLY A 81 -8.56 -0.86 13.61
N PRO A 82 -8.83 -1.29 14.85
CA PRO A 82 -9.63 -0.55 15.81
C PRO A 82 -8.93 0.73 16.32
N GLY A 83 -7.60 0.82 16.23
CA GLY A 83 -6.82 2.02 16.55
C GLY A 83 -6.74 3.05 15.42
N ILE A 84 -7.15 2.68 14.21
CA ILE A 84 -7.09 3.54 13.04
C ILE A 84 -8.33 4.44 13.00
N PRO A 85 -8.20 5.77 12.81
CA PRO A 85 -9.35 6.67 12.77
C PRO A 85 -10.34 6.31 11.64
N GLY A 86 -11.40 5.56 11.93
CA GLY A 86 -12.37 5.10 10.94
C GLY A 86 -12.32 3.58 10.75
N PHE A 87 -12.58 3.12 9.52
CA PHE A 87 -12.45 1.72 9.13
C PHE A 87 -11.05 1.42 8.59
N ALA A 88 -10.51 2.32 7.75
CA ALA A 88 -9.18 2.21 7.19
C ALA A 88 -8.62 3.59 6.81
N VAL A 89 -7.29 3.69 6.67
CA VAL A 89 -6.59 4.91 6.25
C VAL A 89 -5.64 4.57 5.10
N VAL A 90 -5.74 5.34 4.00
CA VAL A 90 -4.80 5.31 2.88
C VAL A 90 -3.74 6.38 3.12
N MET A 91 -2.49 6.00 3.00
CA MET A 91 -1.32 6.87 3.13
C MET A 91 -0.48 6.83 1.86
N ALA A 92 0.25 7.92 1.64
CA ALA A 92 1.27 7.99 0.61
C ALA A 92 2.34 6.91 0.85
N GLY A 93 3.08 6.53 -0.20
CA GLY A 93 4.12 5.51 -0.13
C GLY A 93 5.25 5.81 0.87
N ASP A 94 5.40 7.07 1.31
CA ASP A 94 6.36 7.46 2.34
C ASP A 94 5.87 7.25 3.78
N TRP A 95 4.62 6.81 3.98
CA TRP A 95 3.96 6.61 5.27
C TRP A 95 3.79 7.87 6.15
N HIS A 96 4.08 9.07 5.63
CA HIS A 96 4.00 10.30 6.42
C HIS A 96 2.70 11.08 6.19
N ALA A 97 2.11 11.00 4.99
CA ALA A 97 0.91 11.75 4.64
C ALA A 97 -0.33 10.84 4.53
N THR A 98 -1.38 11.17 5.28
CA THR A 98 -2.71 10.59 5.08
C THR A 98 -3.36 11.20 3.84
N VAL A 99 -3.75 10.35 2.89
CA VAL A 99 -4.41 10.74 1.64
C VAL A 99 -5.93 10.62 1.76
N CYS A 100 -6.40 9.56 2.41
CA CYS A 100 -7.84 9.31 2.57
C CYS A 100 -8.13 8.53 3.85
N THR A 101 -9.29 8.77 4.44
CA THR A 101 -9.83 7.96 5.52
C THR A 101 -11.14 7.31 5.10
N ILE A 102 -11.15 5.98 5.07
CA ILE A 102 -12.33 5.17 4.78
C ILE A 102 -13.12 5.00 6.07
N LYS A 103 -14.39 5.43 6.07
CA LYS A 103 -15.20 5.49 7.29
C LYS A 103 -15.98 4.21 7.58
N SER A 104 -16.23 3.39 6.56
CA SER A 104 -16.99 2.14 6.65
C SER A 104 -16.70 1.27 5.43
N SER A 105 -17.10 0.00 5.47
CA SER A 105 -16.93 -0.93 4.36
C SER A 105 -17.65 -0.50 3.08
N GLU A 106 -18.77 0.24 3.18
CA GLU A 106 -19.51 0.76 2.01
C GLU A 106 -18.70 1.80 1.21
N HIS A 107 -17.80 2.52 1.87
CA HIS A 107 -16.91 3.52 1.27
C HIS A 107 -15.59 2.91 0.76
N LEU A 108 -15.39 1.59 0.91
CA LEU A 108 -14.14 0.93 0.53
C LEU A 108 -13.82 1.12 -0.95
N ALA A 109 -14.81 1.01 -1.83
CA ALA A 109 -14.62 1.18 -3.26
C ALA A 109 -14.16 2.60 -3.64
N ASP A 110 -14.69 3.63 -2.97
CA ASP A 110 -14.25 5.01 -3.16
C ASP A 110 -12.84 5.22 -2.61
N GLY A 111 -12.54 4.69 -1.44
CA GLY A 111 -11.21 4.74 -0.83
C GLY A 111 -10.13 4.08 -1.70
N LEU A 112 -10.44 2.93 -2.31
CA LEU A 112 -9.52 2.26 -3.24
C LEU A 112 -9.31 3.03 -4.55
N ARG A 113 -10.29 3.82 -5.01
CA ARG A 113 -10.07 4.73 -6.15
C ARG A 113 -9.11 5.86 -5.80
N VAL A 114 -9.16 6.38 -4.56
CA VAL A 114 -8.16 7.36 -4.10
C VAL A 114 -6.78 6.72 -3.98
N ALA A 115 -6.71 5.49 -3.46
CA ALA A 115 -5.48 4.73 -3.37
C ALA A 115 -4.84 4.47 -4.75
N GLU A 116 -5.67 4.18 -5.78
CA GLU A 116 -5.21 4.04 -7.16
C GLU A 116 -4.62 5.35 -7.69
N ALA A 117 -5.33 6.47 -7.51
CA ALA A 117 -4.86 7.78 -7.95
C ALA A 117 -3.52 8.17 -7.28
N GLU A 118 -3.39 7.91 -5.97
CA GLU A 118 -2.15 8.13 -5.23
C GLU A 118 -1.01 7.27 -5.76
N ALA A 119 -1.25 5.97 -5.97
CA ALA A 119 -0.22 5.07 -6.47
C ALA A 119 0.31 5.50 -7.84
N LEU A 120 -0.58 5.96 -8.73
CA LEU A 120 -0.22 6.47 -10.05
C LEU A 120 0.54 7.80 -9.97
N ALA A 121 0.09 8.73 -9.13
CA ALA A 121 0.79 10.00 -8.92
C ALA A 121 2.21 9.75 -8.40
N ARG A 122 2.35 8.86 -7.40
CA ARG A 122 3.65 8.50 -6.84
C ARG A 122 4.55 7.80 -7.85
N PHE A 123 3.99 6.92 -8.69
CA PHE A 123 4.74 6.30 -9.76
C PHE A 123 5.29 7.34 -10.75
N VAL A 124 4.47 8.33 -11.14
CA VAL A 124 4.91 9.42 -12.01
C VAL A 124 6.08 10.19 -11.38
N GLU A 125 5.98 10.58 -10.11
CA GLU A 125 7.08 11.27 -9.41
C GLU A 125 8.38 10.45 -9.39
N LEU A 126 8.29 9.13 -9.24
CA LEU A 126 9.46 8.24 -9.28
C LEU A 126 10.00 8.06 -10.70
N ALA A 127 9.11 8.07 -11.69
CA ALA A 127 9.44 7.82 -13.09
C ALA A 127 9.88 9.09 -13.84
N GLU A 128 9.56 10.28 -13.35
CA GLU A 128 9.97 11.55 -13.95
C GLU A 128 11.49 11.59 -14.14
N GLY A 129 11.89 11.84 -15.39
CA GLY A 129 13.23 11.59 -15.93
C GLY A 129 13.28 10.57 -17.08
N ALA A 130 12.36 9.59 -17.11
CA ALA A 130 12.24 8.62 -18.21
C ALA A 130 11.43 9.13 -19.42
N LEU A 131 10.64 10.20 -19.22
CA LEU A 131 9.75 10.80 -20.23
C LEU A 131 10.31 12.10 -20.86
N ALA A 132 11.57 12.45 -20.55
CA ALA A 132 12.25 13.65 -21.06
C ALA A 132 13.17 13.34 -22.25
#